data_AF-A0A8H6LVS2-F1
#
_entry.id   AF-A0A8H6LVS2-F1
#
_cell.length_a   1.000
_cell.length_b   1.000
_cell.length_c   1.000
_cell.angle_alpha   90.00
_cell.angle_beta   90.00
_cell.angle_gamma   90.00
#
_symmetry.space_group_name_H-M   'P 1'
#
loop_
_entity.id
_entity.type
_entity.pdbx_description
1 polymer ?
#
loop_
_entity_poly.entity_id
_entity_poly.type
_entity_poly.pdbx_seq_one_letter_code
_entity_poly.pdbx_strand_id
1 'polypeptide(L)'
;RSDPLVHHGRHFGRTIRTFYRIQPLIKNGLTRNMKLETGRITEAELLPSELVEHRVFRQLLDLSPGLEERLSSGTDRDAFYAADMLTRGIDSARADDTKSLKSVLVDWITPHGGFLSPPIQRNVKTDRGFHHPRTGELLCPVNLDWDDPKVRKDLASGNLVPSGDLWPRFLYSGYEYDPSNPWSGLFRSAILVSAYRHVFTSPSSVSGKSAGRATRSCNARIHGMKTVTAPSIAYIATQVRFGLSSCASFSRTDRVTDSEYFYNLIVELLEDPEEQNEVSDLLMWWNRQIFPTYLSEGRTVHQESVLSKIKERRRRLLLEEAQNANRGGSVDNPAIQPDS
;
A
#
# COMPACT_ATOMS: atom_id res chain seq x y z
N ARG A 1 27.57 -6.72 -0.03
CA ARG A 1 26.33 -6.18 -0.65
C ARG A 1 25.22 -7.18 -0.29
N SER A 2 24.08 -6.76 0.23
CA SER A 2 22.98 -7.69 0.55
C SER A 2 22.39 -8.29 -0.73
N ASP A 3 21.95 -9.54 -0.69
CA ASP A 3 21.26 -10.19 -1.82
C ASP A 3 20.03 -9.35 -2.25
N PRO A 4 19.82 -9.10 -3.56
CA PRO A 4 18.66 -8.35 -4.06
C PRO A 4 17.31 -8.90 -3.59
N LEU A 5 17.19 -10.20 -3.35
CA LEU A 5 15.96 -10.81 -2.83
C LEU A 5 15.60 -10.33 -1.43
N VAL A 6 16.58 -9.94 -0.61
CA VAL A 6 16.29 -9.28 0.67
C VAL A 6 15.58 -7.96 0.42
N HIS A 7 16.02 -7.20 -0.58
CA HIS A 7 15.39 -5.94 -0.95
C HIS A 7 13.99 -6.13 -1.56
N HIS A 8 13.80 -7.14 -2.40
CA HIS A 8 12.48 -7.49 -2.94
C HIS A 8 11.54 -7.96 -1.83
N GLY A 9 12.02 -8.78 -0.89
CA GLY A 9 11.25 -9.22 0.27
C GLY A 9 10.76 -8.06 1.13
N ARG A 10 11.61 -7.03 1.32
CA ARG A 10 11.21 -5.80 2.05
C ARG A 10 10.02 -5.11 1.39
N HIS A 11 9.96 -5.08 0.06
CA HIS A 11 8.84 -4.48 -0.65
C HIS A 11 7.62 -5.38 -0.67
N PHE A 12 7.81 -6.66 -0.99
CA PHE A 12 6.76 -7.68 -0.97
C PHE A 12 5.98 -7.65 0.34
N GLY A 13 6.69 -7.64 1.48
CA GLY A 13 6.09 -7.60 2.81
C GLY A 13 5.28 -6.33 3.09
N ARG A 14 5.62 -5.21 2.46
CA ARG A 14 4.96 -3.91 2.65
C ARG A 14 3.78 -3.68 1.70
N THR A 15 3.79 -4.25 0.50
CA THR A 15 2.86 -3.86 -0.57
C THR A 15 2.05 -5.00 -1.15
N ILE A 16 2.50 -6.25 -0.99
CA ILE A 16 1.83 -7.44 -1.54
C ILE A 16 1.23 -8.26 -0.41
N ARG A 17 2.06 -8.86 0.45
CA ARG A 17 1.62 -9.69 1.59
C ARG A 17 2.63 -9.71 2.72
N THR A 18 2.23 -9.29 3.91
CA THR A 18 3.12 -9.25 5.09
C THR A 18 3.27 -10.61 5.77
N PHE A 19 2.18 -11.35 5.98
CA PHE A 19 2.19 -12.61 6.74
C PHE A 19 2.20 -13.88 5.88
N TYR A 20 2.58 -13.80 4.61
CA TYR A 20 2.66 -15.00 3.79
C TYR A 20 3.86 -15.88 4.16
N ARG A 21 3.68 -17.20 4.09
CA ARG A 21 4.81 -18.15 4.19
C ARG A 21 5.46 -18.28 2.82
N ILE A 22 6.64 -17.71 2.65
CA ILE A 22 7.28 -17.60 1.33
C ILE A 22 7.70 -18.94 0.74
N GLN A 23 8.17 -19.87 1.57
CA GLN A 23 8.62 -21.17 1.08
C GLN A 23 7.47 -22.01 0.48
N PRO A 24 6.31 -22.19 1.15
CA PRO A 24 5.12 -22.77 0.53
C PRO A 24 4.65 -22.00 -0.71
N LEU A 25 4.62 -20.66 -0.66
CA LEU A 25 4.22 -19.83 -1.79
C LEU A 25 5.05 -20.12 -3.04
N ILE A 26 6.38 -20.22 -2.90
CA ILE A 26 7.29 -20.53 -4.02
C ILE A 26 7.07 -21.96 -4.49
N LYS A 27 7.07 -22.95 -3.59
CA LYS A 27 6.96 -24.37 -3.96
C LYS A 27 5.63 -24.68 -4.67
N ASN A 28 4.52 -24.24 -4.08
CA ASN A 28 3.19 -24.42 -4.63
C ASN A 28 3.02 -23.60 -5.91
N GLY A 29 3.48 -22.34 -5.88
CA GLY A 29 3.43 -21.41 -7.00
C GLY A 29 4.13 -21.96 -8.24
N LEU A 30 5.36 -22.46 -8.13
CA LEU A 30 6.09 -23.06 -9.25
C LEU A 30 5.36 -24.28 -9.83
N THR A 31 4.91 -25.17 -8.95
CA THR A 31 4.16 -26.38 -9.36
C THR A 31 2.89 -26.00 -10.11
N ARG A 32 2.15 -25.01 -9.61
CA ARG A 32 0.90 -24.53 -10.20
C ARG A 32 1.15 -23.80 -11.52
N ASN A 33 2.15 -22.92 -11.57
CA ASN A 33 2.55 -22.18 -12.77
C ASN A 33 2.91 -23.13 -13.91
N MET A 34 3.73 -24.15 -13.64
CA MET A 34 4.08 -25.18 -14.62
C MET A 34 2.84 -25.93 -15.14
N LYS A 35 1.90 -26.30 -14.26
CA LYS A 35 0.67 -27.00 -14.67
C LYS A 35 -0.23 -26.12 -15.55
N LEU A 36 -0.34 -24.83 -15.24
CA LEU A 36 -1.11 -23.86 -16.03
C LEU A 36 -0.44 -23.64 -17.40
N GLU A 37 0.87 -23.42 -17.45
CA GLU A 37 1.62 -23.20 -18.69
C GLU A 37 1.60 -24.41 -19.63
N THR A 38 1.61 -25.62 -19.07
CA THR A 38 1.52 -26.88 -19.85
C THR A 38 0.08 -27.27 -20.19
N GLY A 39 -0.92 -26.49 -19.79
CA GLY A 39 -2.33 -26.80 -20.02
C GLY A 39 -2.84 -28.04 -19.28
N ARG A 40 -2.13 -28.49 -18.24
CA ARG A 40 -2.54 -29.63 -17.41
C ARG A 40 -3.70 -29.30 -16.46
N ILE A 41 -3.80 -28.02 -16.10
CA ILE A 41 -4.92 -27.44 -15.36
C ILE A 41 -5.22 -26.05 -15.95
N THR A 42 -6.41 -25.54 -15.67
CA THR A 42 -6.88 -24.19 -15.98
C THR A 42 -7.12 -23.42 -14.68
N GLU A 43 -7.19 -22.08 -14.76
CA GLU A 43 -7.50 -21.27 -13.57
C GLU A 43 -8.88 -21.59 -12.99
N ALA A 44 -9.84 -22.02 -13.82
CA ALA A 44 -11.18 -22.40 -13.38
C ALA A 44 -11.21 -23.67 -12.51
N GLU A 45 -10.16 -24.49 -12.55
CA GLU A 45 -10.03 -25.71 -11.74
C GLU A 45 -9.39 -25.47 -10.37
N LEU A 46 -8.89 -24.24 -10.11
CA LEU A 46 -8.25 -23.89 -8.86
C LEU A 46 -9.28 -23.55 -7.78
N LEU A 47 -9.01 -23.97 -6.54
CA LEU A 47 -9.81 -23.51 -5.40
C LEU A 47 -9.63 -22.00 -5.21
N PRO A 48 -10.61 -21.28 -4.61
CA PRO A 48 -10.49 -19.84 -4.35
C PRO A 48 -9.21 -19.44 -3.61
N SER A 49 -8.81 -20.23 -2.61
CA SER A 49 -7.57 -20.02 -1.86
C SER A 49 -6.30 -20.21 -2.72
N GLU A 50 -6.34 -21.13 -3.67
CA GLU A 50 -5.25 -21.38 -4.60
C GLU A 50 -5.12 -20.28 -5.65
N LEU A 51 -6.24 -19.70 -6.10
CA LEU A 51 -6.26 -18.54 -6.98
C LEU A 51 -5.62 -17.33 -6.31
N VAL A 52 -5.97 -17.06 -5.05
CA VAL A 52 -5.37 -15.98 -4.27
C VAL A 52 -3.87 -16.23 -4.07
N GLU A 53 -3.47 -17.44 -3.65
CA GLU A 53 -2.06 -17.81 -3.50
C GLU A 53 -1.28 -17.68 -4.83
N HIS A 54 -1.88 -18.10 -5.94
CA HIS A 54 -1.27 -18.01 -7.26
C HIS A 54 -1.09 -16.56 -7.71
N ARG A 55 -2.09 -15.70 -7.48
CA ARG A 55 -1.99 -14.26 -7.76
C ARG A 55 -0.85 -13.61 -6.97
N VAL A 56 -0.72 -13.94 -5.68
CA VAL A 56 0.37 -13.46 -4.83
C VAL A 56 1.74 -13.96 -5.35
N PHE A 57 1.81 -15.20 -5.81
CA PHE A 57 3.02 -15.76 -6.41
C PHE A 57 3.40 -15.02 -7.71
N ARG A 58 2.45 -14.75 -8.61
CA ARG A 58 2.68 -13.97 -9.83
C ARG A 58 3.19 -12.56 -9.51
N GLN A 59 2.59 -11.88 -8.51
CA GLN A 59 3.07 -10.58 -8.06
C GLN A 59 4.49 -10.62 -7.49
N LEU A 60 4.90 -11.72 -6.84
CA LEU A 60 6.28 -11.91 -6.39
C LEU A 60 7.25 -12.03 -7.58
N LEU A 61 6.87 -12.75 -8.63
CA LEU A 61 7.68 -12.88 -9.85
C LEU A 61 7.83 -11.52 -10.56
N ASP A 62 6.72 -10.78 -10.71
CA ASP A 62 6.72 -9.44 -11.31
C ASP A 62 7.61 -8.46 -10.53
N LEU A 63 7.62 -8.57 -9.20
CA LEU A 63 8.46 -7.73 -8.33
C LEU A 63 9.95 -8.05 -8.44
N SER A 64 10.30 -9.29 -8.76
CA SER A 64 11.68 -9.78 -8.73
C SER A 64 12.12 -10.31 -10.10
N PRO A 65 12.57 -9.43 -11.01
CA PRO A 65 13.06 -9.84 -12.32
C PRO A 65 14.11 -10.96 -12.25
N GLY A 66 13.95 -11.99 -13.08
CA GLY A 66 14.83 -13.17 -13.13
C GLY A 66 14.59 -14.20 -12.01
N LEU A 67 13.66 -13.95 -11.07
CA LEU A 67 13.33 -14.94 -10.04
C LEU A 67 12.69 -16.19 -10.64
N GLU A 68 11.78 -16.03 -11.62
CA GLU A 68 11.13 -17.15 -12.29
C GLU A 68 12.15 -18.09 -12.95
N GLU A 69 13.04 -17.54 -13.78
CA GLU A 69 14.13 -18.30 -14.41
C GLU A 69 14.99 -19.00 -13.36
N ARG A 70 15.44 -18.27 -12.33
CA ARG A 70 16.26 -18.82 -11.25
C ARG A 70 15.58 -19.99 -10.52
N LEU A 71 14.27 -19.89 -10.29
CA LEU A 71 13.51 -20.93 -9.60
C LEU A 71 13.25 -22.13 -10.52
N SER A 72 12.99 -21.91 -11.80
CA SER A 72 12.68 -22.95 -12.78
C SER A 72 13.91 -23.74 -13.24
N SER A 73 15.07 -23.09 -13.35
CA SER A 73 16.33 -23.74 -13.71
C SER A 73 17.14 -24.21 -12.50
N GLY A 74 16.73 -23.82 -11.30
CA GLY A 74 17.44 -24.07 -10.04
C GLY A 74 17.13 -25.42 -9.40
N THR A 75 17.87 -25.72 -8.34
CA THR A 75 17.60 -26.85 -7.46
C THR A 75 16.60 -26.46 -6.36
N ASP A 76 16.05 -27.45 -5.65
CA ASP A 76 15.26 -27.18 -4.43
C ASP A 76 16.02 -26.26 -3.45
N ARG A 77 17.34 -26.44 -3.31
CA ARG A 77 18.19 -25.60 -2.44
C ARG A 77 18.17 -24.13 -2.86
N ASP A 78 18.10 -23.84 -4.16
CA ASP A 78 18.01 -22.49 -4.67
C ASP A 78 16.66 -21.85 -4.34
N ALA A 79 15.57 -22.62 -4.44
CA ALA A 79 14.24 -22.19 -4.02
C ALA A 79 14.16 -21.93 -2.51
N PHE A 80 14.74 -22.82 -1.69
CA PHE A 80 14.88 -22.62 -0.24
C PHE A 80 15.66 -21.35 0.10
N TYR A 81 16.80 -21.13 -0.57
CA TYR A 81 17.62 -19.95 -0.37
C TYR A 81 16.87 -18.67 -0.75
N ALA A 82 16.18 -18.67 -1.90
CA ALA A 82 15.38 -17.53 -2.33
C ALA A 82 14.27 -17.20 -1.32
N ALA A 83 13.58 -18.22 -0.81
CA ALA A 83 12.57 -18.07 0.22
C ALA A 83 13.15 -17.47 1.52
N ASP A 84 14.33 -17.91 1.96
CA ASP A 84 15.02 -17.38 3.14
C ASP A 84 15.39 -15.90 2.95
N MET A 85 15.96 -15.52 1.79
CA MET A 85 16.32 -14.12 1.54
C MET A 85 15.10 -13.20 1.50
N LEU A 86 14.02 -13.63 0.84
CA LEU A 86 12.75 -12.89 0.81
C LEU A 86 12.16 -12.74 2.22
N THR A 87 12.15 -13.82 3.01
CA THR A 87 11.65 -13.82 4.39
C THR A 87 12.45 -12.86 5.28
N ARG A 88 13.79 -12.90 5.20
CA ARG A 88 14.67 -11.93 5.88
C ARG A 88 14.37 -10.48 5.46
N GLY A 89 14.05 -10.29 4.18
CA GLY A 89 13.59 -9.01 3.65
C GLY A 89 12.33 -8.51 4.37
N ILE A 90 11.28 -9.33 4.39
CA ILE A 90 9.99 -9.04 5.03
C ILE A 90 10.19 -8.71 6.50
N ASP A 91 10.91 -9.56 7.23
CA ASP A 91 11.12 -9.39 8.67
C ASP A 91 11.95 -8.16 9.00
N SER A 92 13.01 -7.89 8.23
CA SER A 92 13.84 -6.70 8.44
C SER A 92 13.10 -5.41 8.12
N ALA A 93 12.27 -5.37 7.07
CA ALA A 93 11.43 -4.22 6.76
C ALA A 93 10.47 -3.90 7.92
N ARG A 94 9.80 -4.94 8.42
CA ARG A 94 8.86 -4.83 9.54
C ARG A 94 9.55 -4.35 10.81
N ALA A 95 10.71 -4.91 11.15
CA ALA A 95 11.46 -4.51 12.34
C ALA A 95 11.94 -3.05 12.26
N ASP A 96 12.45 -2.63 11.10
CA ASP A 96 12.88 -1.25 10.86
C ASP A 96 11.70 -0.26 10.96
N ASP A 97 10.58 -0.59 10.32
CA ASP A 97 9.40 0.28 10.29
C ASP A 97 8.80 0.42 11.70
N THR A 98 8.64 -0.70 12.42
CA THR A 98 8.22 -0.71 13.84
C THR A 98 9.12 0.17 14.69
N LYS A 99 10.45 0.05 14.53
CA LYS A 99 11.42 0.86 15.29
C LYS A 99 11.28 2.34 14.96
N SER A 100 11.11 2.69 13.68
CA SER A 100 11.00 4.07 13.21
C SER A 100 9.70 4.76 13.64
N LEU A 101 8.58 4.02 13.67
CA LEU A 101 7.27 4.53 14.05
C LEU A 101 7.11 4.72 15.56
N LYS A 102 7.86 3.96 16.37
CA LYS A 102 7.73 3.93 17.84
C LYS A 102 7.73 5.31 18.48
N SER A 103 8.66 6.18 18.07
CA SER A 103 8.82 7.51 18.67
C SER A 103 7.86 8.53 18.07
N VAL A 104 7.72 8.56 16.75
CA VAL A 104 6.89 9.54 16.03
C VAL A 104 5.39 9.34 16.27
N LEU A 105 4.95 8.12 16.57
CA LEU A 105 3.56 7.87 16.95
C LEU A 105 3.18 8.63 18.22
N VAL A 106 4.09 8.76 19.19
CA VAL A 106 3.85 9.54 20.41
C VAL A 106 3.64 11.02 20.06
N ASP A 107 4.39 11.54 19.10
CA ASP A 107 4.19 12.92 18.62
C ASP A 107 2.82 13.10 17.97
N TRP A 108 2.40 12.15 17.12
CA TRP A 108 1.15 12.28 16.38
C TRP A 108 -0.10 12.12 17.24
N ILE A 109 -0.03 11.38 18.35
CA ILE A 109 -1.15 11.26 19.29
C ILE A 109 -1.18 12.36 20.35
N THR A 110 -0.10 13.15 20.48
CA THR A 110 -0.03 14.28 21.40
C THR A 110 -0.87 15.43 20.84
N PRO A 111 -1.84 15.99 21.60
CA PRO A 111 -2.63 17.13 21.15
C PRO A 111 -1.75 18.33 20.76
N HIS A 112 -2.16 19.07 19.73
CA HIS A 112 -1.42 20.26 19.29
C HIS A 112 -1.28 21.30 20.41
N GLY A 113 -0.04 21.65 20.74
CA GLY A 113 0.24 22.59 21.84
C GLY A 113 0.00 22.03 23.25
N GLY A 114 -0.36 20.74 23.36
CA GLY A 114 -0.61 20.06 24.62
C GLY A 114 0.47 19.04 25.00
N PHE A 115 0.15 18.21 25.98
CA PHE A 115 0.98 17.10 26.44
C PHE A 115 0.12 15.87 26.72
N LEU A 116 0.75 14.69 26.72
CA LEU A 116 0.10 13.46 27.15
C LEU A 116 0.16 13.36 28.68
N SER A 117 -0.95 12.96 29.29
CA SER A 117 -1.06 12.73 30.73
C SER A 117 -1.54 11.29 30.98
N PRO A 118 -0.72 10.44 31.62
CA PRO A 118 0.68 10.68 32.00
C PRO A 118 1.62 10.78 30.78
N PRO A 119 2.82 11.38 30.91
CA PRO A 119 3.77 11.45 29.79
C PRO A 119 4.19 10.06 29.30
N ILE A 120 4.18 9.82 27.98
CA ILE A 120 4.66 8.58 27.37
C ILE A 120 6.11 8.75 26.91
N GLN A 121 6.97 7.80 27.29
CA GLN A 121 8.32 7.73 26.76
C GLN A 121 8.33 7.34 25.26
N ARG A 122 9.05 8.10 24.44
CA ARG A 122 9.11 7.90 22.98
C ARG A 122 9.67 6.53 22.57
N ASN A 123 10.62 5.99 23.33
CA ASN A 123 11.35 4.78 22.96
C ASN A 123 10.97 3.55 23.79
N VAL A 124 10.02 3.68 24.72
CA VAL A 124 9.54 2.58 25.57
C VAL A 124 8.03 2.43 25.37
N LYS A 125 7.55 1.18 25.34
CA LYS A 125 6.13 0.86 25.08
C LYS A 125 5.37 0.42 26.33
N THR A 126 6.04 0.15 27.45
CA THR A 126 5.42 -0.44 28.66
C THR A 126 4.17 0.31 29.10
N ASP A 127 4.23 1.64 29.05
CA ASP A 127 3.16 2.51 29.54
C ASP A 127 2.14 2.88 28.45
N ARG A 128 2.19 2.24 27.27
CA ARG A 128 1.22 2.42 26.19
C ARG A 128 0.12 1.36 26.27
N GLY A 129 -0.61 1.16 25.17
CA GLY A 129 -1.74 0.25 25.15
C GLY A 129 -2.85 0.74 26.05
N PHE A 130 -3.52 -0.19 26.72
CA PHE A 130 -4.62 0.08 27.64
C PHE A 130 -4.18 0.64 29.01
N HIS A 131 -2.88 0.76 29.26
CA HIS A 131 -2.35 1.38 30.48
C HIS A 131 -2.31 2.92 30.43
N HIS A 132 -2.57 3.53 29.28
CA HIS A 132 -2.56 4.98 29.13
C HIS A 132 -3.84 5.46 28.43
N PRO A 133 -4.49 6.55 28.93
CA PRO A 133 -5.77 7.05 28.41
C PRO A 133 -5.82 7.20 26.89
N ARG A 134 -4.85 7.93 26.31
CA ARG A 134 -4.81 8.22 24.86
C ARG A 134 -4.57 7.00 23.97
N THR A 135 -3.57 6.17 24.28
CA THR A 135 -3.31 4.97 23.47
C THR A 135 -4.39 3.92 23.64
N GLY A 136 -4.97 3.82 24.84
CA GLY A 136 -6.07 2.93 25.14
C GLY A 136 -7.34 3.32 24.41
N GLU A 137 -7.70 4.61 24.41
CA GLU A 137 -8.81 5.16 23.61
C GLU A 137 -8.67 4.82 22.13
N LEU A 138 -7.50 5.09 21.54
CA LEU A 138 -7.24 4.84 20.12
C LEU A 138 -7.27 3.35 19.76
N LEU A 139 -6.84 2.47 20.67
CA LEU A 139 -6.84 1.02 20.49
C LEU A 139 -8.15 0.35 20.89
N CYS A 140 -9.03 1.04 21.62
CA CYS A 140 -10.29 0.49 22.07
C CYS A 140 -11.12 0.11 20.83
N PRO A 141 -11.63 -1.13 20.76
CA PRO A 141 -12.60 -1.52 19.74
C PRO A 141 -13.78 -0.56 19.69
N VAL A 142 -14.25 -0.26 18.48
CA VAL A 142 -15.38 0.65 18.29
C VAL A 142 -16.69 0.14 18.93
N ASN A 143 -16.79 -1.17 19.12
CA ASN A 143 -17.93 -1.84 19.77
C ASN A 143 -17.87 -1.81 21.31
N LEU A 144 -16.79 -1.26 21.89
CA LEU A 144 -16.63 -1.11 23.33
C LEU A 144 -16.66 0.38 23.71
N ASP A 145 -17.27 0.67 24.85
CA ASP A 145 -17.31 2.01 25.41
C ASP A 145 -16.03 2.27 26.22
N TRP A 146 -15.16 3.14 25.69
CA TRP A 146 -13.92 3.52 26.38
C TRP A 146 -14.19 4.37 27.64
N ASP A 147 -15.31 5.08 27.69
CA ASP A 147 -15.63 5.93 28.84
C ASP A 147 -16.07 5.10 30.07
N ASP A 148 -16.55 3.88 29.85
CA ASP A 148 -16.84 2.90 30.90
C ASP A 148 -15.53 2.52 31.67
N PRO A 149 -15.42 2.89 32.97
CA PRO A 149 -14.27 2.52 33.80
C PRO A 149 -14.04 1.00 33.90
N LYS A 150 -15.10 0.19 33.82
CA LYS A 150 -15.00 -1.27 33.87
C LYS A 150 -14.32 -1.80 32.60
N VAL A 151 -14.73 -1.34 31.43
CA VAL A 151 -14.10 -1.70 30.15
C VAL A 151 -12.61 -1.35 30.18
N ARG A 152 -12.25 -0.13 30.61
CA ARG A 152 -10.84 0.27 30.73
C ARG A 152 -10.04 -0.64 31.67
N LYS A 153 -10.61 -0.97 32.83
CA LYS A 153 -9.98 -1.83 33.82
C LYS A 153 -9.75 -3.24 33.27
N ASP A 154 -10.77 -3.84 32.64
CA ASP A 154 -10.70 -5.20 32.11
C ASP A 154 -9.73 -5.30 30.92
N LEU A 155 -9.66 -4.27 30.07
CA LEU A 155 -8.66 -4.15 29.00
C LEU A 155 -7.24 -4.01 29.54
N ALA A 156 -7.04 -3.16 30.55
CA ALA A 156 -5.73 -2.92 31.15
C ALA A 156 -5.20 -4.14 31.92
N SER A 157 -6.08 -4.90 32.59
CA SER A 157 -5.69 -6.10 33.34
C SER A 157 -5.54 -7.34 32.46
N GLY A 158 -5.97 -7.28 31.20
CA GLY A 158 -6.01 -8.44 30.30
C GLY A 158 -7.15 -9.42 30.59
N ASN A 159 -8.16 -9.04 31.39
CA ASN A 159 -9.39 -9.83 31.55
C ASN A 159 -10.23 -9.80 30.27
N LEU A 160 -10.15 -8.69 29.55
CA LEU A 160 -10.71 -8.50 28.22
C LEU A 160 -9.56 -8.32 27.24
N VAL A 161 -9.37 -9.27 26.34
CA VAL A 161 -8.36 -9.22 25.28
C VAL A 161 -9.09 -9.10 23.94
N PRO A 162 -9.11 -7.91 23.32
CA PRO A 162 -9.75 -7.74 22.02
C PRO A 162 -9.06 -8.60 20.95
N SER A 163 -9.86 -9.44 20.29
CA SER A 163 -9.44 -10.25 19.15
C SER A 163 -9.16 -9.36 17.91
N GLY A 164 -8.46 -9.89 16.91
CA GLY A 164 -8.08 -9.15 15.70
C GLY A 164 -9.26 -8.66 14.84
N ASP A 165 -10.46 -9.20 15.03
CA ASP A 165 -11.72 -8.78 14.40
C ASP A 165 -12.39 -7.60 15.11
N LEU A 166 -12.01 -7.29 16.35
CA LEU A 166 -12.52 -6.14 17.09
C LEU A 166 -11.71 -4.89 16.74
N TRP A 167 -12.17 -4.17 15.72
CA TRP A 167 -11.40 -3.11 15.09
C TRP A 167 -11.31 -1.82 15.92
N PRO A 168 -10.11 -1.24 16.05
CA PRO A 168 -9.85 -0.11 16.93
C PRO A 168 -10.26 1.23 16.30
N ARG A 169 -10.61 2.19 17.16
CA ARG A 169 -11.00 3.56 16.76
C ARG A 169 -9.98 4.28 15.89
N PHE A 170 -8.67 4.02 16.07
CA PHE A 170 -7.65 4.71 15.28
C PHE A 170 -7.76 4.47 13.77
N LEU A 171 -8.51 3.47 13.30
CA LEU A 171 -8.73 3.24 11.88
C LEU A 171 -9.59 4.34 11.24
N TYR A 172 -10.48 4.95 12.01
CA TYR A 172 -11.50 5.84 11.49
C TYR A 172 -11.06 7.29 11.46
N SER A 173 -11.54 8.03 10.47
CA SER A 173 -11.38 9.50 10.41
C SER A 173 -11.97 10.13 11.67
N GLY A 174 -11.26 11.08 12.28
CA GLY A 174 -11.65 11.65 13.56
C GLY A 174 -11.66 10.68 14.75
N TYR A 175 -11.35 9.40 14.53
CA TYR A 175 -11.50 8.31 15.51
C TYR A 175 -12.96 8.01 15.89
N GLU A 176 -13.90 8.38 15.00
CA GLU A 176 -15.34 8.22 15.19
C GLU A 176 -15.89 7.07 14.34
N TYR A 177 -16.69 6.20 14.93
CA TYR A 177 -17.35 5.07 14.25
C TYR A 177 -18.84 5.34 14.11
N ASP A 178 -19.34 5.20 12.88
CA ASP A 178 -20.77 5.28 12.57
C ASP A 178 -21.35 3.86 12.42
N PRO A 179 -22.18 3.38 13.37
CA PRO A 179 -22.78 2.05 13.27
C PRO A 179 -23.81 1.93 12.15
N SER A 180 -24.35 3.05 11.64
CA SER A 180 -25.28 3.06 10.51
C SER A 180 -24.58 3.01 9.16
N ASN A 181 -23.31 3.45 9.12
CA ASN A 181 -22.45 3.38 7.96
C ASN A 181 -21.00 3.01 8.38
N PRO A 182 -20.70 1.71 8.55
CA PRO A 182 -19.39 1.24 9.00
C PRO A 182 -18.20 1.63 8.12
N TRP A 183 -18.42 1.97 6.83
CA TRP A 183 -17.38 2.45 5.93
C TRP A 183 -17.02 3.92 6.15
N SER A 184 -17.89 4.68 6.82
CA SER A 184 -17.70 6.10 7.08
C SER A 184 -16.39 6.36 7.81
N GLY A 185 -15.43 6.98 7.10
CA GLY A 185 -14.11 7.31 7.65
C GLY A 185 -13.17 6.12 7.87
N LEU A 186 -13.58 4.88 7.59
CA LEU A 186 -12.75 3.69 7.78
C LEU A 186 -11.44 3.76 6.98
N PHE A 187 -10.33 3.47 7.63
CA PHE A 187 -8.95 3.62 7.13
C PHE A 187 -8.55 5.04 6.68
N ARG A 188 -9.26 6.09 7.12
CA ARG A 188 -9.00 7.50 6.73
C ARG A 188 -8.50 8.38 7.89
N SER A 189 -7.96 7.79 8.93
CA SER A 189 -7.41 8.55 10.06
C SER A 189 -6.09 9.24 9.73
N ALA A 190 -5.84 10.40 10.36
CA ALA A 190 -4.63 11.17 10.12
C ALA A 190 -3.35 10.42 10.56
N ILE A 191 -3.45 9.58 11.59
CA ILE A 191 -2.32 8.76 12.08
C ILE A 191 -1.91 7.69 11.05
N LEU A 192 -2.87 7.09 10.35
CA LEU A 192 -2.59 6.15 9.26
C LEU A 192 -1.87 6.85 8.10
N VAL A 193 -2.36 8.02 7.67
CA VAL A 193 -1.73 8.78 6.57
C VAL A 193 -0.30 9.20 6.95
N SER A 194 -0.10 9.64 8.19
CA SER A 194 1.21 10.04 8.72
C SER A 194 2.17 8.85 8.76
N ALA A 195 1.71 7.68 9.22
CA ALA A 195 2.48 6.46 9.25
C ALA A 195 2.83 5.96 7.83
N TYR A 196 1.89 6.02 6.89
CA TYR A 196 2.13 5.65 5.49
C TYR A 196 3.22 6.53 4.88
N ARG A 197 3.14 7.86 5.05
CA ARG A 197 4.17 8.79 4.58
C ARG A 197 5.53 8.53 5.24
N HIS A 198 5.55 8.26 6.54
CA HIS A 198 6.78 7.94 7.26
C HIS A 198 7.48 6.70 6.68
N VAL A 199 6.72 5.63 6.41
CA VAL A 199 7.25 4.37 5.88
C VAL A 199 7.58 4.47 4.40
N PHE A 200 6.70 5.00 3.56
CA PHE A 200 6.84 4.91 2.11
C PHE A 200 7.52 6.12 1.45
N THR A 201 7.30 7.34 1.93
CA THR A 201 7.72 8.56 1.21
C THR A 201 8.90 9.30 1.82
N SER A 202 8.95 9.48 3.15
CA SER A 202 10.11 9.97 3.91
C SER A 202 9.61 10.42 5.30
N PRO A 203 10.37 10.18 6.39
CA PRO A 203 10.09 10.79 7.69
C PRO A 203 9.91 12.31 7.63
N SER A 204 10.67 13.01 6.78
CA SER A 204 10.58 14.47 6.61
C SER A 204 9.31 14.95 5.90
N SER A 205 8.55 14.05 5.25
CA SER A 205 7.30 14.42 4.56
C SER A 205 6.10 14.58 5.51
N VAL A 206 6.26 14.22 6.78
CA VAL A 206 5.21 14.34 7.80
C VAL A 206 5.26 15.69 8.52
N SER A 207 6.45 16.31 8.63
CA SER A 207 6.63 17.65 9.19
C SER A 207 6.85 18.67 8.07
N GLY A 208 5.93 19.62 7.87
CA GLY A 208 6.11 20.75 6.94
C GLY A 208 7.27 21.70 7.26
N LYS A 209 8.12 21.37 8.26
CA LYS A 209 9.32 22.10 8.64
C LYS A 209 10.54 21.37 8.07
N SER A 210 11.17 22.04 7.13
CA SER A 210 12.39 21.69 6.37
C SER A 210 12.35 20.39 5.55
N ALA A 211 12.27 20.58 4.24
CA ALA A 211 12.75 19.63 3.23
C ALA A 211 14.29 19.48 3.33
N GLY A 212 14.78 18.92 4.43
CA GLY A 212 16.15 18.44 4.50
C GLY A 212 16.34 17.42 3.39
N ARG A 213 17.40 17.56 2.57
CA ARG A 213 17.71 16.63 1.49
C ARG A 213 17.72 15.21 2.07
N ALA A 214 16.76 14.39 1.65
CA ALA A 214 16.74 12.98 2.03
C ALA A 214 18.06 12.34 1.57
N THR A 215 18.80 11.76 2.52
CA THR A 215 20.09 11.10 2.24
C THR A 215 19.90 9.73 1.56
N ARG A 216 18.68 9.20 1.57
CA ARG A 216 18.25 8.00 0.84
C ARG A 216 16.96 8.26 0.07
N SER A 217 16.85 7.65 -1.11
CA SER A 217 15.58 7.52 -1.81
C SER A 217 14.56 6.84 -0.91
N CYS A 218 13.30 7.27 -0.97
CA CYS A 218 12.24 6.67 -0.19
C CYS A 218 11.77 5.34 -0.76
N ASN A 219 11.14 4.51 0.08
CA ASN A 219 10.69 3.17 -0.32
C ASN A 219 9.79 3.21 -1.56
N ALA A 220 8.87 4.17 -1.64
CA ALA A 220 8.02 4.36 -2.81
C ALA A 220 8.83 4.64 -4.08
N ARG A 221 9.82 5.54 -4.01
CA ARG A 221 10.67 5.86 -5.18
C ARG A 221 11.60 4.70 -5.55
N ILE A 222 12.17 4.02 -4.57
CA ILE A 222 13.07 2.87 -4.77
C ILE A 222 12.38 1.77 -5.59
N HIS A 223 11.11 1.54 -5.32
CA HIS A 223 10.32 0.49 -5.98
C HIS A 223 9.37 1.01 -7.06
N GLY A 224 9.49 2.29 -7.45
CA GLY A 224 8.67 2.88 -8.50
C GLY A 224 7.17 2.90 -8.22
N MET A 225 6.76 2.94 -6.94
CA MET A 225 5.36 3.01 -6.55
C MET A 225 4.72 4.29 -7.07
N LYS A 226 3.58 4.12 -7.76
CA LYS A 226 2.74 5.22 -8.26
C LYS A 226 1.38 5.27 -7.59
N THR A 227 1.00 4.18 -6.93
CA THR A 227 -0.29 4.02 -6.26
C THR A 227 -0.12 3.30 -4.93
N VAL A 228 -1.06 3.54 -4.03
CA VAL A 228 -1.27 2.77 -2.79
C VAL A 228 -1.93 1.44 -3.14
N THR A 229 -1.55 0.37 -2.46
CA THR A 229 -2.19 -0.95 -2.57
C THR A 229 -2.97 -1.27 -1.29
N ALA A 230 -4.06 -2.04 -1.40
CA ALA A 230 -4.82 -2.52 -0.23
C ALA A 230 -3.92 -3.18 0.84
N PRO A 231 -2.97 -4.07 0.49
CA PRO A 231 -2.09 -4.68 1.49
C PRO A 231 -1.12 -3.69 2.15
N SER A 232 -0.79 -2.58 1.48
CA SER A 232 0.02 -1.52 2.08
C SER A 232 -0.76 -0.69 3.10
N ILE A 233 -2.07 -0.51 2.92
CA ILE A 233 -2.93 0.10 3.95
C ILE A 233 -3.03 -0.82 5.16
N ALA A 234 -3.32 -2.11 4.93
CA ALA A 234 -3.37 -3.13 5.97
C ALA A 234 -2.05 -3.18 6.75
N TYR A 235 -0.91 -3.17 6.06
CA TYR A 235 0.41 -3.16 6.68
C TYR A 235 0.58 -1.96 7.62
N ILE A 236 0.24 -0.76 7.16
CA ILE A 236 0.35 0.47 7.98
C ILE A 236 -0.59 0.42 9.18
N ALA A 237 -1.83 -0.04 9.02
CA ALA A 237 -2.75 -0.24 10.13
C ALA A 237 -2.18 -1.20 11.18
N THR A 238 -1.60 -2.33 10.76
CA THR A 238 -0.92 -3.27 11.66
C THR A 238 0.27 -2.64 12.36
N GLN A 239 1.10 -1.86 11.66
CA GLN A 239 2.25 -1.16 12.26
C GLN A 239 1.82 -0.12 13.30
N VAL A 240 0.77 0.66 13.02
CA VAL A 240 0.22 1.65 13.95
C VAL A 240 -0.37 0.97 15.18
N ARG A 241 -1.20 -0.07 15.00
CA ARG A 241 -1.77 -0.85 16.10
C ARG A 241 -0.67 -1.40 17.00
N PHE A 242 0.36 -2.00 16.41
CA PHE A 242 1.51 -2.47 17.16
C PHE A 242 2.21 -1.32 17.87
N GLY A 243 2.51 -0.21 17.20
CA GLY A 243 3.23 0.92 17.81
C GLY A 243 2.50 1.60 18.99
N LEU A 244 1.16 1.56 18.98
CA LEU A 244 0.32 2.06 20.07
C LEU A 244 0.17 1.07 21.23
N SER A 245 0.39 -0.23 21.00
CA SER A 245 0.26 -1.26 22.05
C SER A 245 1.38 -1.19 23.09
N SER A 246 1.24 -1.94 24.19
CA SER A 246 2.30 -2.11 25.18
C SER A 246 3.29 -3.23 24.84
N CYS A 247 2.99 -4.09 23.86
CA CYS A 247 3.78 -5.27 23.56
C CYS A 247 5.21 -4.94 23.10
N ALA A 248 6.21 -5.62 23.68
CA ALA A 248 7.63 -5.35 23.40
C ALA A 248 8.09 -5.95 22.06
N SER A 249 7.54 -7.11 21.68
CA SER A 249 7.94 -7.86 20.48
C SER A 249 6.72 -8.19 19.64
N PHE A 250 6.95 -8.28 18.33
CA PHE A 250 5.96 -8.72 17.36
C PHE A 250 6.06 -10.23 17.21
N SER A 251 4.97 -10.97 17.46
CA SER A 251 4.92 -12.41 17.22
C SER A 251 3.69 -12.76 16.38
N ARG A 252 3.85 -13.76 15.50
CA ARG A 252 2.76 -14.30 14.67
C ARG A 252 1.73 -15.06 15.48
N THR A 253 2.11 -15.56 16.66
CA THR A 253 1.25 -16.30 17.58
C THR A 253 0.85 -15.49 18.80
N ASP A 254 1.21 -14.20 18.85
CA ASP A 254 0.80 -13.34 19.96
C ASP A 254 -0.71 -13.12 19.88
N ARG A 255 -1.44 -13.71 20.83
CA ARG A 255 -2.90 -13.54 20.98
C ARG A 255 -3.28 -12.18 21.58
N VAL A 256 -2.32 -11.43 22.13
CA VAL A 256 -2.57 -10.12 22.72
C VAL A 256 -2.75 -9.07 21.64
N THR A 257 -1.83 -9.04 20.66
CA THR A 257 -2.03 -8.21 19.48
C THR A 257 -2.79 -8.93 18.39
N ASP A 258 -2.59 -10.22 18.17
CA ASP A 258 -3.23 -10.96 17.07
C ASP A 258 -3.06 -10.28 15.70
N SER A 259 -1.82 -9.85 15.45
CA SER A 259 -1.51 -8.93 14.35
C SER A 259 -1.66 -9.57 12.96
N GLU A 260 -1.46 -10.88 12.85
CA GLU A 260 -1.65 -11.62 11.60
C GLU A 260 -3.13 -11.74 11.26
N TYR A 261 -3.99 -12.07 12.23
CA TYR A 261 -5.44 -12.13 12.02
C TYR A 261 -6.02 -10.75 11.68
N PHE A 262 -5.67 -9.73 12.46
CA PHE A 262 -6.06 -8.33 12.18
C PHE A 262 -5.66 -7.88 10.77
N TYR A 263 -4.43 -8.18 10.34
CA TYR A 263 -3.98 -7.85 8.98
C TYR A 263 -4.79 -8.59 7.91
N ASN A 264 -5.00 -9.90 8.09
CA ASN A 264 -5.71 -10.71 7.12
C ASN A 264 -7.15 -10.28 6.95
N LEU A 265 -7.86 -9.91 8.04
CA LEU A 265 -9.23 -9.38 7.96
C LEU A 265 -9.31 -8.05 7.21
N ILE A 266 -8.33 -7.16 7.37
CA ILE A 266 -8.28 -5.93 6.59
C ILE A 266 -8.07 -6.25 5.11
N VAL A 267 -7.14 -7.16 4.79
CA VAL A 267 -6.89 -7.57 3.40
C VAL A 267 -8.13 -8.24 2.81
N GLU A 268 -8.82 -9.08 3.57
CA GLU A 268 -10.07 -9.74 3.17
C GLU A 268 -11.14 -8.71 2.81
N LEU A 269 -11.43 -7.75 3.69
CA LEU A 269 -12.37 -6.66 3.39
C LEU A 269 -11.95 -5.86 2.15
N LEU A 270 -10.67 -5.49 2.04
CA LEU A 270 -10.18 -4.65 0.95
C LEU A 270 -10.04 -5.38 -0.39
N GLU A 271 -10.16 -6.70 -0.41
CA GLU A 271 -10.12 -7.51 -1.63
C GLU A 271 -11.46 -8.20 -1.92
N ASP A 272 -12.48 -7.97 -1.08
CA ASP A 272 -13.82 -8.47 -1.27
C ASP A 272 -14.41 -7.90 -2.57
N PRO A 273 -14.86 -8.75 -3.52
CA PRO A 273 -15.56 -8.31 -4.72
C PRO A 273 -16.84 -7.51 -4.45
N GLU A 274 -17.51 -7.75 -3.31
CA GLU A 274 -18.76 -7.05 -2.95
C GLU A 274 -18.50 -5.61 -2.48
N GLU A 275 -17.29 -5.34 -1.97
CA GLU A 275 -16.91 -4.04 -1.39
C GLU A 275 -16.14 -3.14 -2.37
N GLN A 276 -16.01 -3.55 -3.64
CA GLN A 276 -15.11 -2.90 -4.60
C GLN A 276 -15.40 -1.41 -4.84
N ASN A 277 -16.65 -0.98 -4.71
CA ASN A 277 -17.02 0.43 -4.87
C ASN A 277 -16.37 1.27 -3.75
N GLU A 278 -16.55 0.87 -2.50
CA GLU A 278 -15.97 1.56 -1.33
C GLU A 278 -14.45 1.47 -1.31
N VAL A 279 -13.90 0.30 -1.67
CA VAL A 279 -12.45 0.09 -1.80
C VAL A 279 -11.84 0.98 -2.87
N SER A 280 -12.48 1.11 -4.04
CA SER A 280 -12.02 1.98 -5.12
C SER A 280 -11.98 3.44 -4.67
N ASP A 281 -13.03 3.92 -4.00
CA ASP A 281 -13.10 5.26 -3.44
C ASP A 281 -12.05 5.50 -2.37
N LEU A 282 -11.82 4.51 -1.49
CA LEU A 282 -10.76 4.54 -0.49
C LEU A 282 -9.38 4.66 -1.16
N LEU A 283 -9.07 3.82 -2.14
CA LEU A 283 -7.79 3.84 -2.85
C LEU A 283 -7.59 5.14 -3.62
N MET A 284 -8.64 5.69 -4.25
CA MET A 284 -8.59 6.99 -4.89
C MET A 284 -8.27 8.11 -3.88
N TRP A 285 -8.93 8.10 -2.73
CA TRP A 285 -8.65 9.03 -1.64
C TRP A 285 -7.19 8.91 -1.16
N TRP A 286 -6.70 7.70 -0.91
CA TRP A 286 -5.32 7.45 -0.49
C TRP A 286 -4.30 7.94 -1.53
N ASN A 287 -4.53 7.69 -2.81
CA ASN A 287 -3.66 8.16 -3.88
C ASN A 287 -3.58 9.70 -3.94
N ARG A 288 -4.68 10.42 -3.62
CA ARG A 288 -4.67 11.88 -3.50
C ARG A 288 -3.79 12.35 -2.33
N GLN A 289 -3.75 11.59 -1.24
CA GLN A 289 -2.95 11.93 -0.06
C GLN A 289 -1.46 11.62 -0.23
N ILE A 290 -1.12 10.51 -0.90
CA ILE A 290 0.25 9.98 -0.95
C ILE A 290 0.95 10.28 -2.27
N PHE A 291 0.23 10.23 -3.39
CA PHE A 291 0.77 10.31 -4.74
C PHE A 291 0.07 11.39 -5.61
N PRO A 292 -0.07 12.65 -5.13
CA PRO A 292 -0.88 13.67 -5.81
C PRO A 292 -0.37 14.00 -7.23
N THR A 293 0.94 13.89 -7.46
CA THR A 293 1.57 14.17 -8.77
C THR A 293 1.19 13.17 -9.84
N TYR A 294 0.83 11.93 -9.47
CA TYR A 294 0.45 10.88 -10.43
C TYR A 294 -1.03 10.89 -10.77
N LEU A 295 -1.85 11.61 -10.00
CA LEU A 295 -3.26 11.89 -10.30
C LEU A 295 -3.46 13.17 -11.12
N SER A 296 -2.38 13.93 -11.36
CA SER A 296 -2.42 15.05 -12.28
C SER A 296 -2.46 14.51 -13.71
N GLU A 297 -3.64 14.11 -14.17
CA GLU A 297 -3.93 14.02 -15.60
C GLU A 297 -3.38 15.29 -16.27
N GLY A 298 -2.53 15.07 -17.27
CA GLY A 298 -1.73 16.04 -18.02
C GLY A 298 -1.75 17.48 -17.53
N ARG A 299 -0.63 17.97 -16.98
CA ARG A 299 -0.39 19.42 -16.86
C ARG A 299 -0.81 20.08 -18.17
N THR A 300 -1.89 20.85 -18.12
CA THR A 300 -2.38 21.57 -19.29
C THR A 300 -1.29 22.54 -19.70
N VAL A 301 -0.71 22.29 -20.87
CA VAL A 301 0.31 23.16 -21.44
C VAL A 301 -0.35 24.52 -21.65
N HIS A 302 0.18 25.56 -21.01
CA HIS A 302 -0.36 26.92 -21.10
C HIS A 302 -0.55 27.32 -22.56
N GLN A 303 -1.68 27.95 -22.90
CA GLN A 303 -2.04 28.28 -24.28
C GLN A 303 -0.98 29.17 -24.95
N GLU A 304 -0.38 30.09 -24.18
CA GLU A 304 0.70 30.95 -24.69
C GLU A 304 2.10 30.33 -24.66
N SER A 305 2.25 29.11 -24.15
CA SER A 305 3.57 28.48 -24.09
C SER A 305 4.16 28.31 -25.49
N VAL A 306 5.49 28.33 -25.55
CA VAL A 306 6.24 28.09 -26.78
C VAL A 306 5.81 26.76 -27.44
N LEU A 307 5.55 25.72 -26.64
CA LEU A 307 5.09 24.42 -27.14
C LEU A 307 3.72 24.50 -27.82
N SER A 308 2.77 25.24 -27.23
CA SER A 308 1.45 25.47 -27.83
C SER A 308 1.55 26.25 -29.15
N LYS A 309 2.37 27.30 -29.18
CA LYS A 309 2.63 28.11 -30.40
C LYS A 309 3.30 27.28 -31.51
N ILE A 310 4.25 26.41 -31.15
CA ILE A 310 4.90 25.49 -32.11
C ILE A 310 3.87 24.53 -32.72
N LYS A 311 3.01 23.92 -31.90
CA LYS A 311 1.97 22.99 -32.37
C LYS A 311 0.93 23.70 -33.25
N GLU A 312 0.54 24.93 -32.90
CA GLU A 312 -0.39 25.73 -33.69
C GLU A 312 0.19 26.10 -35.06
N ARG A 313 1.45 26.54 -35.11
CA ARG A 313 2.15 26.80 -36.37
C ARG A 313 2.19 25.56 -37.27
N ARG A 314 2.47 24.38 -36.71
CA ARG A 314 2.47 23.12 -37.47
C ARG A 314 1.10 22.80 -38.08
N ARG A 315 0.01 22.99 -37.33
CA ARG A 315 -1.35 22.79 -37.85
C ARG A 315 -1.68 23.74 -38.99
N ARG A 316 -1.24 25.00 -38.90
CA ARG A 316 -1.44 26.00 -39.95
C ARG A 316 -0.74 25.63 -41.25
N LEU A 317 0.53 25.22 -41.16
CA LEU A 317 1.30 24.77 -42.33
C LEU A 317 0.67 23.55 -43.01
N LEU A 318 0.19 22.57 -42.23
CA LEU A 318 -0.49 21.40 -42.80
C LEU A 318 -1.82 21.76 -43.49
N LEU A 319 -2.55 22.74 -42.98
CA LEU A 319 -3.77 23.24 -43.61
C LEU A 319 -3.47 23.99 -44.91
N GLU A 320 -2.40 24.80 -44.94
CA GLU A 320 -1.94 25.51 -46.14
C GLU A 320 -1.46 24.52 -47.22
N GLU A 321 -0.72 23.48 -46.85
CA GLU A 321 -0.29 22.41 -47.76
C GLU A 321 -1.50 21.65 -48.34
N ALA A 322 -2.49 21.31 -47.51
CA ALA A 322 -3.70 20.62 -47.97
C ALA A 322 -4.56 21.49 -48.91
N GLN A 323 -4.65 22.80 -48.64
CA GLN A 323 -5.38 23.74 -49.50
C GLN A 323 -4.67 23.95 -50.84
N ASN A 324 -3.34 24.01 -50.85
CA ASN A 324 -2.55 24.12 -52.07
C ASN A 324 -2.59 22.85 -52.92
N ALA A 325 -2.59 21.67 -52.29
CA ALA A 325 -2.79 20.41 -53.00
C ALA A 325 -4.17 20.34 -53.70
N ASN A 326 -5.21 20.90 -53.07
CA ASN A 326 -6.56 20.92 -53.65
C ASN A 326 -6.72 21.93 -54.81
N ARG A 327 -5.89 22.97 -54.88
CA ARG A 327 -5.89 23.95 -55.98
C ARG A 327 -5.07 23.50 -57.20
N GLY A 328 -4.15 22.54 -57.03
CA GLY A 328 -3.32 22.01 -58.12
C GLY A 328 -3.97 20.91 -58.97
N GLY A 329 -5.16 20.42 -58.58
CA GLY A 329 -5.84 19.29 -59.24
C GLY A 329 -6.82 19.67 -60.37
N SER A 330 -6.94 20.96 -60.72
CA SER A 330 -7.91 21.44 -61.71
C SER A 330 -7.24 22.23 -62.85
N VAL A 331 -6.49 21.56 -63.73
CA VAL A 331 -6.13 22.10 -65.05
C VAL A 331 -6.12 20.97 -66.10
N ASP A 332 -7.08 21.09 -67.02
CA ASP A 332 -7.16 20.65 -68.42
C ASP A 332 -7.02 19.17 -68.82
N ASN A 333 -8.18 18.57 -69.15
CA ASN A 333 -8.30 17.43 -70.05
C ASN A 333 -8.81 17.98 -71.40
N PRO A 334 -8.05 17.93 -72.51
CA PRO A 334 -8.50 18.50 -73.78
C PRO A 334 -9.58 17.61 -74.41
N ALA A 335 -10.69 18.24 -74.80
CA ALA A 335 -11.79 17.62 -75.50
C ALA A 335 -11.34 17.09 -76.87
N ILE A 336 -11.49 15.78 -77.07
CA ILE A 336 -11.42 15.15 -78.39
C ILE A 336 -12.75 15.43 -79.09
N GLN A 337 -12.72 16.20 -80.17
CA GLN A 337 -13.81 16.24 -81.16
C GLN A 337 -13.59 15.11 -82.19
N PRO A 338 -14.62 14.33 -82.54
CA PRO A 338 -14.60 13.52 -83.74
C PRO A 338 -15.07 14.38 -84.93
N ASP A 339 -14.49 14.18 -86.12
CA ASP A 339 -15.29 13.99 -87.34
C ASP A 339 -14.45 13.67 -88.58
N SER A 340 -15.02 12.73 -89.34
CA SER A 340 -14.91 12.44 -90.79
C SER A 340 -13.59 11.98 -91.40
#